data_AF-A0A7W7PX54-F1
#
_entry.id   AF-A0A7W7PX54-F1
#
_cell.length_a   1.000
_cell.length_b   1.000
_cell.length_c   1.000
_cell.angle_alpha   90.00
_cell.angle_beta   90.00
_cell.angle_gamma   90.00
#
_symmetry.space_group_name_H-M   'P 1'
#
loop_
_entity.id
_entity.type
_entity.pdbx_description
1 polymer ?
#
loop_
_entity_poly.entity_id
_entity_poly.type
_entity_poly.pdbx_seq_one_letter_code
_entity_poly.pdbx_strand_id
1 'polypeptide(L)'
;MDDDRLRGVNRRRKGTATPLAAPAPLRAARPDGAPIHIVRDTPPPTPARTSTAGRRSTRPSRVFTPACASWANPIGARFGPLRRSTRTDSRHRGHPAQTQAPHRSLRRRNADARHRDVLAAQRRERARIRGEKDRQPAQSHRTEREELSMDHEDVDAAVAETLQVLGPRTAEDWTVPAGSLEWTCWRTAAHIGHDLLAYAGQLAAQPTDAYLPIDLNVRPTASPAGVLQAVTACGGLLSSALATADPTLRAWHWGPCDPGGFAAMGVAETLLHTYDIAQGLSVDWLPPAPLSAAVLDRLFPAAPPGDPTQVLLWCTGRGELDGLPRRTSWRWEAARPD
;
A
#
# COMPACT_ATOMS: atom_id res chain seq x y z
N MET A 1 23.72 11.77 -29.13
CA MET A 1 24.39 11.86 -27.82
C MET A 1 23.53 12.81 -26.99
N ASP A 2 22.62 12.27 -26.17
CA ASP A 2 21.65 13.11 -25.44
C ASP A 2 22.36 14.05 -24.45
N ASP A 3 22.15 15.35 -24.64
CA ASP A 3 22.65 16.42 -23.77
C ASP A 3 21.74 16.49 -22.52
N ASP A 4 21.89 15.48 -21.67
CA ASP A 4 21.02 15.16 -20.55
C ASP A 4 21.27 16.10 -19.36
N ARG A 5 20.90 17.38 -19.50
CA ARG A 5 21.17 18.43 -18.50
C ARG A 5 20.08 18.49 -17.43
N LEU A 6 20.48 18.44 -16.16
CA LEU A 6 19.54 18.67 -15.06
C LEU A 6 19.44 20.16 -14.72
N ARG A 7 18.22 20.65 -14.49
CA ARG A 7 17.91 22.01 -14.02
C ARG A 7 17.10 21.95 -12.72
N GLY A 8 17.29 22.94 -11.85
CA GLY A 8 16.53 23.08 -10.61
C GLY A 8 16.10 24.53 -10.41
N VAL A 9 14.92 24.73 -9.82
CA VAL A 9 14.39 26.05 -9.43
C VAL A 9 13.93 25.95 -7.99
N ASN A 10 14.50 26.76 -7.10
CA ASN A 10 14.07 26.85 -5.72
C ASN A 10 13.13 28.05 -5.52
N ARG A 11 12.09 27.90 -4.70
CA ARG A 11 11.09 28.93 -4.44
C ARG A 11 10.85 29.03 -2.93
N ARG A 12 10.67 30.27 -2.45
CA ARG A 12 10.52 30.55 -1.01
C ARG A 12 9.21 30.05 -0.39
N ARG A 13 8.17 29.80 -1.20
CA ARG A 13 6.84 29.35 -0.71
C ARG A 13 6.26 28.26 -1.62
N LYS A 14 5.54 27.31 -1.02
CA LYS A 14 4.74 26.30 -1.74
C LYS A 14 3.48 26.96 -2.30
N GLY A 15 3.15 26.75 -3.57
CA GLY A 15 1.98 27.37 -4.21
C GLY A 15 1.60 26.74 -5.55
N THR A 16 0.33 26.87 -5.94
CA THR A 16 -0.28 26.28 -7.14
C THR A 16 0.03 27.02 -8.44
N ALA A 17 0.46 28.28 -8.37
CA ALA A 17 0.96 29.05 -9.53
C ALA A 17 2.33 28.54 -10.03
N THR A 18 3.08 27.88 -9.16
CA THR A 18 4.49 27.51 -9.37
C THR A 18 4.71 26.42 -10.44
N PRO A 19 3.90 25.34 -10.53
CA PRO A 19 4.02 24.32 -11.57
C PRO A 19 3.67 24.84 -12.98
N LEU A 20 2.90 25.94 -13.08
CA LEU A 20 2.50 26.54 -14.37
C LEU A 20 3.61 27.41 -14.97
N ALA A 21 4.52 27.95 -14.15
CA ALA A 21 5.67 28.76 -14.61
C ALA A 21 6.92 27.94 -14.95
N ALA A 22 6.98 26.67 -14.53
CA ALA A 22 8.11 25.76 -14.78
C ALA A 22 8.46 25.52 -16.27
N PRO A 23 7.51 25.52 -17.23
CA PRO A 23 7.84 25.25 -18.64
C PRO A 23 8.55 26.40 -19.38
N ALA A 24 8.40 27.65 -18.94
CA ALA A 24 8.98 28.81 -19.61
C ALA A 24 10.52 28.73 -19.78
N PRO A 25 11.31 28.41 -18.73
CA PRO A 25 12.75 28.23 -18.87
C PRO A 25 13.16 26.99 -19.69
N LEU A 26 12.29 25.97 -19.82
CA LEU A 26 12.54 24.81 -20.69
C LEU A 26 12.47 25.22 -22.17
N ARG A 27 11.48 26.04 -22.53
CA ARG A 27 11.31 26.55 -23.91
C ARG A 27 12.45 27.49 -24.31
N ALA A 28 12.91 28.35 -23.40
CA ALA A 28 14.10 29.19 -23.65
C ALA A 28 15.38 28.37 -23.88
N ALA A 29 15.47 27.17 -23.29
CA ALA A 29 16.61 26.26 -23.46
C ALA A 29 16.53 25.36 -24.71
N ARG A 30 15.35 25.28 -25.34
CA ARG A 30 15.07 24.50 -26.57
C ARG A 30 14.30 25.41 -27.56
N PRO A 31 15.01 26.35 -28.21
CA PRO A 31 14.39 27.29 -29.15
C PRO A 31 14.07 26.64 -30.51
N ASP A 32 14.41 25.36 -30.69
CA ASP A 32 14.25 24.56 -31.91
C ASP A 32 12.80 24.31 -32.35
N GLY A 33 11.81 24.79 -31.59
CA GLY A 33 10.40 24.66 -31.91
C GLY A 33 9.82 23.27 -31.67
N ALA A 34 10.64 22.27 -31.34
CA ALA A 34 10.24 20.89 -31.16
C ALA A 34 9.21 20.71 -30.03
N PRO A 35 8.35 19.67 -30.08
CA PRO A 35 7.47 19.33 -28.98
C PRO A 35 8.27 19.03 -27.70
N ILE A 36 7.86 19.63 -26.58
CA ILE A 36 8.43 19.32 -25.27
C ILE A 36 7.46 18.40 -24.55
N HIS A 37 7.89 17.17 -24.28
CA HIS A 37 7.14 16.22 -23.46
C HIS A 37 7.53 16.39 -21.98
N ILE A 38 6.55 16.68 -21.14
CA ILE A 38 6.78 16.81 -19.69
C ILE A 38 6.23 15.57 -19.00
N VAL A 39 7.14 14.76 -18.46
CA VAL A 39 6.84 13.67 -17.52
C VAL A 39 6.79 14.24 -16.10
N ARG A 40 5.72 13.95 -15.36
CA ARG A 40 5.51 14.46 -13.99
C ARG A 40 5.48 13.34 -12.97
N ASP A 41 6.36 13.42 -11.98
CA ASP A 41 6.49 12.42 -10.91
C ASP A 41 5.52 12.62 -9.73
N THR A 42 4.84 13.76 -9.62
CA THR A 42 3.87 13.99 -8.52
C THR A 42 2.74 14.93 -8.96
N PRO A 43 1.46 14.51 -8.86
CA PRO A 43 0.34 15.42 -9.07
C PRO A 43 0.31 16.50 -7.97
N PRO A 44 -0.20 17.71 -8.25
CA PRO A 44 -0.44 18.68 -7.20
C PRO A 44 -1.53 18.12 -6.25
N PRO A 45 -1.50 18.45 -4.94
CA PRO A 45 -2.48 17.97 -3.97
C PRO A 45 -3.90 18.54 -4.17
N THR A 46 -4.16 19.28 -5.25
CA THR A 46 -5.45 19.91 -5.55
C THR A 46 -5.67 19.98 -7.06
N PRO A 47 -6.85 19.62 -7.58
CA PRO A 47 -7.18 19.86 -8.99
C PRO A 47 -7.33 21.37 -9.18
N ALA A 48 -6.28 22.03 -9.70
CA ALA A 48 -6.41 23.41 -10.13
C ALA A 48 -7.34 23.44 -11.34
N ARG A 49 -8.51 24.10 -11.20
CA ARG A 49 -9.40 24.48 -12.32
C ARG A 49 -8.52 25.04 -13.45
N THR A 50 -8.40 24.29 -14.54
CA THR A 50 -7.77 24.80 -15.76
C THR A 50 -8.70 25.86 -16.33
N SER A 51 -8.34 27.12 -16.22
CA SER A 51 -8.97 28.19 -16.99
C SER A 51 -8.73 27.92 -18.47
N THR A 52 -9.79 27.52 -19.16
CA THR A 52 -9.90 27.52 -20.62
C THR A 52 -10.02 28.98 -21.08
N ALA A 53 -8.88 29.63 -21.30
CA ALA A 53 -8.83 30.86 -22.09
C ALA A 53 -7.48 30.95 -22.82
N GLY A 54 -7.54 31.00 -24.17
CA GLY A 54 -6.45 31.53 -25.00
C GLY A 54 -5.45 30.53 -25.59
N ARG A 55 -5.75 30.09 -26.82
CA ARG A 55 -4.87 29.94 -28.01
C ARG A 55 -3.33 30.05 -27.83
N ARG A 56 -2.60 29.00 -28.23
CA ARG A 56 -1.74 28.90 -29.45
C ARG A 56 -0.90 27.61 -29.42
N SER A 57 -0.70 27.05 -30.62
CA SER A 57 -0.13 25.75 -31.02
C SER A 57 1.31 25.40 -30.58
N THR A 58 1.80 25.87 -29.44
CA THR A 58 3.22 25.68 -29.04
C THR A 58 3.41 25.19 -27.60
N ARG A 59 2.35 24.69 -26.95
CA ARG A 59 2.43 24.22 -25.56
C ARG A 59 3.01 22.80 -25.46
N PRO A 60 3.83 22.53 -24.44
CA PRO A 60 4.30 21.18 -24.11
C PRO A 60 3.12 20.23 -23.86
N SER A 61 3.12 19.08 -24.53
CA SER A 61 2.20 17.98 -24.23
C SER A 61 2.61 17.36 -22.89
N ARG A 62 1.68 17.33 -21.94
CA ARG A 62 1.90 16.66 -20.65
C ARG A 62 1.62 15.17 -20.85
N VAL A 63 2.64 14.35 -20.66
CA VAL A 63 2.51 12.89 -20.69
C VAL A 63 2.67 12.42 -19.25
N PHE A 64 1.67 11.73 -18.73
CA PHE A 64 1.75 11.12 -17.41
C PHE A 64 2.42 9.76 -17.55
N THR A 65 3.58 9.61 -16.92
CA THR A 65 4.15 8.29 -16.64
C THR A 65 4.43 8.23 -15.13
N PRO A 66 4.01 7.18 -14.43
CA PRO A 66 4.43 6.94 -13.06
C PRO A 66 5.97 6.94 -12.99
N ALA A 67 6.55 7.55 -11.96
CA ALA A 67 8.01 7.58 -11.76
C ALA A 67 8.64 6.17 -11.70
N CYS A 68 7.84 5.14 -11.39
CA CYS A 68 8.25 3.73 -11.42
C CYS A 68 8.18 3.09 -12.82
N ALA A 69 7.50 3.71 -13.78
CA ALA A 69 7.25 3.16 -15.12
C ALA A 69 8.11 3.80 -16.23
N SER A 70 9.07 4.66 -15.87
CA SER A 70 10.02 5.23 -16.82
C SER A 70 11.13 4.22 -17.14
N TRP A 71 10.83 3.24 -17.99
CA TRP A 71 11.83 2.38 -18.65
C TRP A 71 12.85 3.19 -19.47
N ALA A 72 12.54 4.46 -19.76
CA ALA A 72 13.33 5.34 -20.60
C ALA A 72 14.48 6.06 -19.87
N ASN A 73 14.47 6.18 -18.54
CA ASN A 73 15.58 6.84 -17.82
C ASN A 73 15.57 6.50 -16.31
N PRO A 74 16.68 6.00 -15.72
CA PRO A 74 16.81 5.82 -14.28
C PRO A 74 17.01 7.19 -13.59
N ILE A 75 15.92 7.93 -13.42
CA ILE A 75 15.94 9.28 -12.83
C ILE A 75 16.10 9.20 -11.30
N GLY A 76 15.62 8.12 -10.65
CA GLY A 76 15.66 7.95 -9.20
C GLY A 76 17.06 8.09 -8.56
N ALA A 77 18.08 7.47 -9.16
CA ALA A 77 19.47 7.56 -8.69
C ALA A 77 20.04 8.99 -8.75
N ARG A 78 19.46 9.87 -9.57
CA ARG A 78 19.86 11.28 -9.72
C ARG A 78 19.40 12.16 -8.56
N PHE A 79 18.41 11.71 -7.78
CA PHE A 79 17.82 12.49 -6.69
C PHE A 79 18.41 12.22 -5.30
N GLY A 80 19.19 11.15 -5.11
CA GLY A 80 19.80 10.82 -3.81
C GLY A 80 20.65 11.96 -3.22
N PRO A 81 21.61 12.54 -3.97
CA PRO A 81 22.38 13.71 -3.51
C PRO A 81 21.54 14.96 -3.23
N LEU A 82 20.45 15.16 -4.00
CA LEU A 82 19.53 16.28 -3.80
C LEU A 82 18.69 16.11 -2.52
N ARG A 83 18.17 14.89 -2.27
CA ARG A 83 17.46 14.54 -1.03
C ARG A 83 18.35 14.72 0.19
N ARG A 84 19.65 14.40 0.08
CA ARG A 84 20.61 14.64 1.16
C ARG A 84 20.76 16.09 1.55
N SER A 85 20.64 17.02 0.59
CA SER A 85 20.73 18.45 0.88
C SER A 85 19.46 19.06 1.49
N THR A 86 18.33 18.33 1.47
CA THR A 86 17.01 18.86 1.86
C THR A 86 16.28 18.06 2.94
N ARG A 87 16.61 16.78 3.17
CA ARG A 87 15.73 15.86 3.95
C ARG A 87 16.45 15.03 5.02
N THR A 88 17.74 14.73 4.88
CA THR A 88 18.52 14.00 5.89
C THR A 88 19.49 14.94 6.60
N ASP A 89 19.16 15.31 7.84
CA ASP A 89 20.05 15.85 8.88
C ASP A 89 21.14 16.85 8.43
N SER A 90 20.79 17.69 7.45
CA SER A 90 21.75 18.57 6.81
C SER A 90 21.84 19.90 7.57
N ARG A 91 22.91 20.08 8.34
CA ARG A 91 23.23 21.33 9.05
C ARG A 91 23.82 22.37 8.09
N HIS A 92 22.96 23.24 7.57
CA HIS A 92 23.40 24.40 6.78
C HIS A 92 23.50 25.64 7.67
N ARG A 93 24.47 26.51 7.43
CA ARG A 93 24.64 27.79 8.16
C ARG A 93 23.45 28.77 7.98
N GLY A 94 22.48 28.46 7.13
CA GLY A 94 21.24 29.23 6.92
C GLY A 94 20.49 28.84 5.63
N HIS A 95 19.27 29.36 5.46
CA HIS A 95 18.41 29.09 4.29
C HIS A 95 19.05 29.39 2.92
N PRO A 96 19.88 30.43 2.74
CA PRO A 96 20.59 30.65 1.48
C PRO A 96 21.59 29.54 1.15
N ALA A 97 22.33 29.04 2.15
CA ALA A 97 23.30 27.95 1.99
C ALA A 97 22.59 26.63 1.64
N GLN A 98 21.49 26.33 2.33
CA GLN A 98 20.62 25.21 1.99
C GLN A 98 20.08 25.30 0.55
N THR A 99 19.72 26.51 0.10
CA THR A 99 19.21 26.75 -1.26
C THR A 99 20.29 26.57 -2.33
N GLN A 100 21.53 26.98 -2.05
CA GLN A 100 22.64 26.92 -3.01
C GLN A 100 23.24 25.51 -3.17
N ALA A 101 23.14 24.66 -2.13
CA ALA A 101 23.69 23.30 -2.13
C ALA A 101 23.14 22.41 -3.27
N PRO A 102 21.81 22.35 -3.52
CA PRO A 102 21.26 21.69 -4.69
C PRO A 102 21.87 22.20 -6.00
N HIS A 103 21.92 23.53 -6.21
CA HIS A 103 22.45 24.11 -7.44
C HIS A 103 23.95 23.82 -7.65
N ARG A 104 24.75 23.77 -6.58
CA ARG A 104 26.17 23.38 -6.67
C ARG A 104 26.33 21.91 -7.06
N SER A 105 25.53 21.03 -6.48
CA SER A 105 25.48 19.61 -6.84
C SER A 105 25.12 19.41 -8.32
N LEU A 106 24.11 20.14 -8.81
CA LEU A 106 23.71 20.11 -10.22
C LEU A 106 24.80 20.59 -11.16
N ARG A 107 25.48 21.69 -10.83
CA ARG A 107 26.59 22.22 -11.64
C ARG A 107 27.74 21.24 -11.76
N ARG A 108 28.20 20.68 -10.63
CA ARG A 108 29.25 19.66 -10.60
C ARG A 108 28.86 18.46 -11.47
N ARG A 109 27.66 17.91 -11.26
CA ARG A 109 27.17 16.77 -12.03
C ARG A 109 27.14 17.04 -13.54
N ASN A 110 26.64 18.20 -13.95
CA ASN A 110 26.57 18.55 -15.37
C ASN A 110 27.98 18.71 -15.99
N ALA A 111 28.97 19.20 -15.22
CA ALA A 111 30.36 19.24 -15.65
C ALA A 111 30.97 17.83 -15.79
N ASP A 112 30.61 16.92 -14.89
CA ASP A 112 31.15 15.56 -14.81
C ASP A 112 30.28 14.51 -15.54
N ALA A 113 29.36 14.93 -16.40
CA ALA A 113 28.34 14.05 -17.00
C ALA A 113 28.93 12.91 -17.85
N ARG A 114 30.18 13.04 -18.31
CA ARG A 114 30.92 12.04 -19.10
C ARG A 114 31.97 11.27 -18.30
N HIS A 115 31.98 11.39 -16.97
CA HIS A 115 32.93 10.67 -16.13
C HIS A 115 32.83 9.15 -16.36
N ARG A 116 33.98 8.47 -16.41
CA ARG A 116 34.09 7.04 -16.80
C ARG A 116 33.17 6.15 -15.96
N ASP A 117 33.11 6.38 -14.66
CA ASP A 117 32.29 5.59 -13.72
C ASP A 117 30.79 5.80 -13.91
N VAL A 118 30.38 7.03 -14.27
CA VAL A 118 28.98 7.35 -14.59
C VAL A 118 28.55 6.59 -15.84
N LEU A 119 29.38 6.60 -16.87
CA LEU A 119 29.13 5.85 -18.11
C LEU A 119 29.13 4.32 -17.86
N ALA A 120 29.99 3.83 -16.96
CA ALA A 120 30.04 2.42 -16.58
C ALA A 120 28.79 1.97 -15.80
N ALA A 121 28.33 2.78 -14.84
CA ALA A 121 27.09 2.52 -14.10
C ALA A 121 25.87 2.51 -15.02
N GLN A 122 25.78 3.45 -15.97
CA GLN A 122 24.72 3.47 -16.97
C GLN A 122 24.75 2.23 -17.89
N ARG A 123 25.93 1.71 -18.23
CA ARG A 123 26.07 0.47 -19.00
C ARG A 123 25.56 -0.75 -18.21
N ARG A 124 25.93 -0.88 -16.93
CA ARG A 124 25.45 -1.95 -16.05
C ARG A 124 23.93 -1.94 -15.91
N GLU A 125 23.34 -0.77 -15.69
CA GLU A 125 21.88 -0.66 -15.53
C GLU A 125 21.13 -1.02 -16.82
N ARG A 126 21.63 -0.60 -17.98
CA ARG A 126 21.07 -1.02 -19.29
C ARG A 126 21.22 -2.52 -19.56
N ALA A 127 22.19 -3.19 -18.94
CA ALA A 127 22.33 -4.64 -19.03
C ALA A 127 21.33 -5.36 -18.12
N ARG A 128 21.17 -4.89 -16.86
CA ARG A 128 20.15 -5.38 -15.92
C ARG A 128 18.74 -5.32 -16.51
N ILE A 129 18.36 -4.15 -17.03
CA ILE A 129 17.03 -3.92 -17.62
C ILE A 129 16.76 -4.85 -18.83
N ARG A 130 17.80 -5.20 -19.59
CA ARG A 130 17.65 -6.19 -20.68
C ARG A 130 17.45 -7.61 -20.15
N GLY A 131 18.24 -8.02 -19.16
CA GLY A 131 18.10 -9.35 -18.55
C GLY A 131 16.80 -9.56 -17.77
N GLU A 132 16.19 -8.51 -17.22
CA GLU A 132 14.88 -8.58 -16.58
C GLU A 132 13.73 -8.75 -17.57
N LYS A 133 13.90 -8.30 -18.82
CA LYS A 133 12.91 -8.50 -19.88
C LYS A 133 12.87 -9.94 -20.38
N ASP A 134 13.97 -10.68 -20.20
CA ASP A 134 14.13 -12.07 -20.61
C ASP A 134 13.80 -13.08 -19.50
N ARG A 135 13.49 -12.61 -18.28
CA ARG A 135 13.12 -13.45 -17.13
C ARG A 135 11.65 -13.24 -16.73
N GLN A 136 10.76 -13.92 -17.44
CA GLN A 136 9.44 -14.25 -16.91
C GLN A 136 9.58 -15.58 -16.13
N PRO A 137 9.37 -15.62 -14.81
CA PRO A 137 9.56 -16.87 -14.08
C PRO A 137 8.38 -17.82 -14.30
N ALA A 138 8.72 -19.02 -14.76
CA ALA A 138 7.87 -20.20 -14.69
C ALA A 138 7.58 -20.53 -13.22
N GLN A 139 6.32 -20.80 -12.92
CA GLN A 139 5.86 -21.29 -11.62
C GLN A 139 6.50 -22.66 -11.35
N SER A 140 7.35 -22.75 -10.32
CA SER A 140 7.97 -24.00 -9.88
C SER A 140 7.32 -24.50 -8.60
N HIS A 141 6.92 -25.77 -8.66
CA HIS A 141 6.23 -26.55 -7.66
C HIS A 141 6.76 -26.43 -6.21
N ARG A 142 5.81 -26.26 -5.29
CA ARG A 142 5.91 -26.32 -3.83
C ARG A 142 6.29 -27.74 -3.40
N THR A 143 7.47 -27.90 -2.80
CA THR A 143 7.88 -29.15 -2.14
C THR A 143 7.35 -29.16 -0.70
N GLU A 144 7.03 -30.35 -0.23
CA GLU A 144 6.14 -30.69 0.88
C GLU A 144 6.65 -30.32 2.30
N ARG A 145 5.70 -29.88 3.15
CA ARG A 145 5.71 -29.92 4.62
C ARG A 145 6.85 -29.21 5.37
N GLU A 146 6.82 -27.89 5.36
CA GLU A 146 7.19 -27.08 6.53
C GLU A 146 5.90 -26.48 7.12
N GLU A 147 5.85 -26.33 8.45
CA GLU A 147 4.65 -26.21 9.30
C GLU A 147 3.55 -25.25 8.82
N LEU A 148 2.31 -25.64 9.14
CA LEU A 148 1.00 -25.00 8.90
C LEU A 148 0.90 -23.58 9.52
N SER A 149 1.71 -22.63 9.06
CA SER A 149 1.56 -21.22 9.40
C SER A 149 0.81 -20.53 8.27
N MET A 150 -0.27 -19.83 8.62
CA MET A 150 -1.02 -19.03 7.65
C MET A 150 -0.12 -17.99 7.00
N ASP A 151 -0.33 -17.72 5.71
CA ASP A 151 0.50 -16.80 4.94
C ASP A 151 -0.32 -15.80 4.10
N HIS A 152 0.36 -15.11 3.19
CA HIS A 152 -0.25 -14.13 2.30
C HIS A 152 -1.33 -14.69 1.37
N GLU A 153 -1.23 -15.95 0.93
CA GLU A 153 -2.21 -16.60 0.06
C GLU A 153 -3.56 -16.77 0.79
N ASP A 154 -3.53 -17.03 2.10
CA ASP A 154 -4.74 -17.14 2.92
C ASP A 154 -5.47 -15.79 3.04
N VAL A 155 -4.71 -14.70 3.17
CA VAL A 155 -5.26 -13.33 3.17
C VAL A 155 -5.89 -13.01 1.81
N ASP A 156 -5.22 -13.35 0.72
CA ASP A 156 -5.75 -13.13 -0.63
C ASP A 156 -7.04 -13.95 -0.87
N ALA A 157 -7.09 -15.19 -0.39
CA ALA A 157 -8.28 -16.02 -0.43
C ALA A 157 -9.44 -15.41 0.39
N ALA A 158 -9.19 -14.95 1.61
CA ALA A 158 -10.21 -14.32 2.45
C ALA A 158 -10.78 -13.05 1.80
N VAL A 159 -9.93 -12.20 1.21
CA VAL A 159 -10.36 -10.99 0.51
C VAL A 159 -11.16 -11.34 -0.75
N ALA A 160 -10.75 -12.38 -1.49
CA ALA A 160 -11.50 -12.85 -2.66
C ALA A 160 -12.91 -13.32 -2.28
N GLU A 161 -13.04 -14.08 -1.19
CA GLU A 161 -14.33 -14.50 -0.64
C GLU A 161 -15.22 -13.30 -0.25
N THR A 162 -14.66 -12.31 0.47
CA THR A 162 -15.38 -11.07 0.79
C THR A 162 -15.92 -10.37 -0.46
N LEU A 163 -15.10 -10.25 -1.51
CA LEU A 163 -15.51 -9.60 -2.77
C LEU A 163 -16.57 -10.42 -3.51
N GLN A 164 -16.47 -11.74 -3.50
CA GLN A 164 -17.44 -12.62 -4.13
C GLN A 164 -18.82 -12.50 -3.47
N VAL A 165 -18.87 -12.41 -2.15
CA VAL A 165 -20.11 -12.32 -1.38
C VAL A 165 -20.71 -10.91 -1.45
N LEU A 166 -19.89 -9.88 -1.23
CA LEU A 166 -20.38 -8.50 -1.06
C LEU A 166 -20.41 -7.69 -2.35
N GLY A 167 -19.61 -8.05 -3.35
CA GLY A 167 -19.54 -7.35 -4.64
C GLY A 167 -20.90 -7.20 -5.34
N PRO A 168 -21.72 -8.27 -5.44
CA PRO A 168 -23.07 -8.20 -6.01
C PRO A 168 -24.04 -7.31 -5.21
N ARG A 169 -23.71 -6.97 -3.96
CA ARG A 169 -24.56 -6.28 -2.98
C ARG A 169 -24.22 -4.80 -2.82
N THR A 170 -23.35 -4.26 -3.69
CA THR A 170 -22.87 -2.87 -3.59
C THR A 170 -23.91 -1.80 -3.90
N ALA A 171 -25.07 -2.20 -4.44
CA ALA A 171 -26.22 -1.31 -4.67
C ALA A 171 -27.23 -1.33 -3.51
N GLU A 172 -27.06 -2.21 -2.52
CA GLU A 172 -27.95 -2.32 -1.37
C GLU A 172 -27.64 -1.25 -0.31
N ASP A 173 -28.53 -1.09 0.67
CA ASP A 173 -28.36 -0.12 1.74
C ASP A 173 -27.35 -0.60 2.79
N TRP A 174 -26.13 -0.09 2.74
CA TRP A 174 -25.08 -0.39 3.71
C TRP A 174 -25.09 0.52 4.95
N THR A 175 -26.14 1.32 5.12
CA THR A 175 -26.34 2.13 6.33
C THR A 175 -27.04 1.34 7.45
N VAL A 176 -27.59 0.16 7.13
CA VAL A 176 -28.13 -0.78 8.11
C VAL A 176 -27.03 -1.36 9.01
N PRO A 177 -27.37 -1.79 10.24
CA PRO A 177 -26.44 -2.48 11.13
C PRO A 177 -25.86 -3.77 10.50
N ALA A 178 -24.59 -4.06 10.80
CA ALA A 178 -23.91 -5.29 10.40
C ALA A 178 -24.20 -6.40 11.41
N GLY A 179 -25.27 -7.17 11.18
CA GLY A 179 -25.68 -8.26 12.06
C GLY A 179 -26.01 -7.73 13.46
N SER A 180 -25.32 -8.25 14.48
CA SER A 180 -25.50 -7.80 15.87
C SER A 180 -24.62 -6.61 16.27
N LEU A 181 -23.81 -6.06 15.36
CA LEU A 181 -22.94 -4.93 15.67
C LEU A 181 -23.74 -3.61 15.67
N GLU A 182 -23.31 -2.66 16.51
CA GLU A 182 -23.81 -1.27 16.44
C GLU A 182 -23.30 -0.52 15.19
N TRP A 183 -22.30 -1.09 14.51
CA TRP A 183 -21.74 -0.52 13.30
C TRP A 183 -22.57 -0.87 12.08
N THR A 184 -22.62 0.05 11.13
CA THR A 184 -23.27 -0.21 9.84
C THR A 184 -22.42 -1.12 8.97
N CYS A 185 -23.03 -1.83 8.01
CA CYS A 185 -22.30 -2.63 7.02
C CYS A 185 -21.14 -1.85 6.37
N TRP A 186 -21.37 -0.58 6.04
CA TRP A 186 -20.34 0.32 5.50
C TRP A 186 -19.17 0.53 6.47
N ARG A 187 -19.46 0.81 7.75
CA ARG A 187 -18.43 1.06 8.77
C ARG A 187 -17.62 -0.21 9.02
N THR A 188 -18.29 -1.36 9.09
CA THR A 188 -17.67 -2.66 9.26
C THR A 188 -16.74 -3.00 8.08
N ALA A 189 -17.14 -2.71 6.84
CA ALA A 189 -16.25 -2.90 5.69
C ALA A 189 -15.04 -1.95 5.69
N ALA A 190 -15.22 -0.70 6.12
CA ALA A 190 -14.11 0.25 6.27
C ALA A 190 -13.13 -0.20 7.36
N HIS A 191 -13.64 -0.81 8.44
CA HIS A 191 -12.83 -1.38 9.52
C HIS A 191 -11.95 -2.55 9.04
N ILE A 192 -12.48 -3.47 8.22
CA ILE A 192 -11.65 -4.51 7.58
C ILE A 192 -10.44 -3.88 6.89
N GLY A 193 -10.66 -2.86 6.06
CA GLY A 193 -9.56 -2.16 5.37
C GLY A 193 -8.57 -1.49 6.34
N HIS A 194 -9.06 -0.96 7.46
CA HIS A 194 -8.23 -0.34 8.49
C HIS A 194 -7.30 -1.35 9.13
N ASP A 195 -7.81 -2.51 9.55
CA ASP A 195 -7.00 -3.50 10.26
C ASP A 195 -5.96 -4.13 9.34
N LEU A 196 -6.33 -4.44 8.10
CA LEU A 196 -5.40 -4.92 7.08
C LEU A 196 -4.27 -3.91 6.84
N LEU A 197 -4.56 -2.60 6.78
CA LEU A 197 -3.54 -1.56 6.67
C LEU A 197 -2.66 -1.49 7.93
N ALA A 198 -3.28 -1.55 9.11
CA ALA A 198 -2.57 -1.49 10.38
C ALA A 198 -1.57 -2.65 10.49
N TYR A 199 -1.98 -3.88 10.18
CA TYR A 199 -1.13 -5.07 10.19
C TYR A 199 0.01 -4.98 9.16
N ALA A 200 -0.29 -4.52 7.93
CA ALA A 200 0.74 -4.28 6.92
C ALA A 200 1.78 -3.25 7.41
N GLY A 201 1.32 -2.21 8.10
CA GLY A 201 2.18 -1.20 8.73
C GLY A 201 3.08 -1.79 9.81
N GLN A 202 2.55 -2.63 10.70
CA GLN A 202 3.32 -3.30 11.76
C GLN A 202 4.41 -4.19 11.15
N LEU A 203 4.10 -4.98 10.13
CA LEU A 203 5.09 -5.81 9.43
C LEU A 203 6.17 -4.97 8.75
N ALA A 204 5.78 -3.87 8.11
CA ALA A 204 6.72 -3.02 7.38
C ALA A 204 7.65 -2.20 8.28
N ALA A 205 7.19 -1.77 9.45
CA ALA A 205 7.94 -0.90 10.36
C ALA A 205 8.55 -1.64 11.55
N GLN A 206 8.06 -2.84 11.87
CA GLN A 206 8.52 -3.69 12.97
C GLN A 206 8.59 -2.96 14.32
N PRO A 207 7.54 -2.21 14.73
CA PRO A 207 7.55 -1.59 16.05
C PRO A 207 7.47 -2.66 17.14
N THR A 208 8.03 -2.37 18.30
CA THR A 208 8.13 -3.34 19.40
C THR A 208 7.21 -3.04 20.58
N ASP A 209 6.55 -1.88 20.59
CA ASP A 209 5.84 -1.36 21.77
C ASP A 209 4.45 -0.76 21.50
N ALA A 210 4.11 -0.41 20.25
CA ALA A 210 2.82 0.19 19.92
C ALA A 210 2.42 0.00 18.45
N TYR A 211 1.16 0.31 18.14
CA TYR A 211 0.72 0.57 16.77
C TYR A 211 1.39 1.82 16.22
N LEU A 212 1.68 1.79 14.92
CA LEU A 212 2.09 2.99 14.20
C LEU A 212 1.02 4.10 14.32
N PRO A 213 1.43 5.38 14.42
CA PRO A 213 0.50 6.51 14.50
C PRO A 213 -0.05 6.87 13.11
N ILE A 214 -0.61 5.89 12.42
CA ILE A 214 -1.24 6.01 11.11
C ILE A 214 -2.62 5.37 11.17
N ASP A 215 -3.56 5.93 10.40
CA ASP A 215 -4.95 5.50 10.39
C ASP A 215 -5.49 5.54 8.95
N LEU A 216 -6.33 4.57 8.62
CA LEU A 216 -7.08 4.55 7.37
C LEU A 216 -8.38 5.35 7.54
N ASN A 217 -8.45 6.50 6.88
CA ASN A 217 -9.69 7.24 6.76
C ASN A 217 -10.34 7.02 5.38
N VAL A 218 -11.35 6.15 5.32
CA VAL A 218 -12.19 6.01 4.12
C VAL A 218 -13.15 7.20 4.06
N ARG A 219 -13.19 7.90 2.92
CA ARG A 219 -14.06 9.09 2.76
C ARG A 219 -15.52 8.71 3.05
N PRO A 220 -16.26 9.46 3.89
CA PRO A 220 -17.65 9.15 4.23
C PRO A 220 -18.61 9.10 3.04
N THR A 221 -18.23 9.71 1.91
CA THR A 221 -19.00 9.71 0.66
C THR A 221 -18.65 8.55 -0.27
N ALA A 222 -17.75 7.65 0.12
CA ALA A 222 -17.43 6.48 -0.68
C ALA A 222 -18.64 5.53 -0.74
N SER A 223 -18.97 5.05 -1.94
CA SER A 223 -19.97 4.00 -2.11
C SER A 223 -19.48 2.67 -1.52
N PRO A 224 -20.37 1.71 -1.25
CA PRO A 224 -20.00 0.34 -0.91
C PRO A 224 -18.90 -0.26 -1.80
N ALA A 225 -19.03 -0.10 -3.13
CA ALA A 225 -18.01 -0.53 -4.08
C ALA A 225 -16.66 0.17 -3.85
N GLY A 226 -16.66 1.46 -3.51
CA GLY A 226 -15.44 2.20 -3.17
C GLY A 226 -14.80 1.76 -1.86
N VAL A 227 -15.60 1.33 -0.87
CA VAL A 227 -15.07 0.73 0.36
C VAL A 227 -14.47 -0.65 0.09
N LEU A 228 -15.13 -1.49 -0.71
CA LEU A 228 -14.57 -2.78 -1.12
C LEU A 228 -13.26 -2.63 -1.89
N GLN A 229 -13.13 -1.61 -2.74
CA GLN A 229 -11.83 -1.27 -3.36
C GLN A 229 -10.76 -0.89 -2.35
N ALA A 230 -11.11 -0.21 -1.26
CA ALA A 230 -10.18 0.08 -0.17
C ALA A 230 -9.77 -1.21 0.57
N VAL A 231 -10.72 -2.11 0.85
CA VAL A 231 -10.44 -3.45 1.40
C VAL A 231 -9.48 -4.22 0.50
N THR A 232 -9.74 -4.28 -0.81
CA THR A 232 -8.84 -4.94 -1.78
C THR A 232 -7.43 -4.34 -1.76
N ALA A 233 -7.32 -3.02 -1.72
CA ALA A 233 -6.03 -2.35 -1.69
C ALA A 233 -5.27 -2.64 -0.39
N CYS A 234 -5.94 -2.59 0.76
CA CYS A 234 -5.33 -2.89 2.05
C CYS A 234 -4.97 -4.38 2.20
N GLY A 235 -5.81 -5.28 1.72
CA GLY A 235 -5.51 -6.71 1.61
C GLY A 235 -4.25 -6.97 0.79
N GLY A 236 -4.14 -6.35 -0.40
CA GLY A 236 -2.94 -6.46 -1.23
C GLY A 236 -1.68 -5.87 -0.58
N LEU A 237 -1.81 -4.83 0.25
CA LEU A 237 -0.70 -4.30 1.04
C LEU A 237 -0.25 -5.28 2.13
N LEU A 238 -1.19 -5.89 2.86
CA LEU A 238 -0.89 -6.92 3.86
C LEU A 238 -0.27 -8.16 3.21
N SER A 239 -0.87 -8.68 2.15
CA SER A 239 -0.35 -9.81 1.36
C SER A 239 1.09 -9.53 0.89
N SER A 240 1.36 -8.34 0.34
CA SER A 240 2.71 -7.95 -0.09
C SER A 240 3.72 -7.88 1.07
N ALA A 241 3.29 -7.37 2.23
CA ALA A 241 4.14 -7.28 3.41
C ALA A 241 4.47 -8.68 3.95
N LEU A 242 3.48 -9.58 4.00
CA LEU A 242 3.64 -10.98 4.41
C LEU A 242 4.55 -11.76 3.46
N ALA A 243 4.33 -11.65 2.15
CA ALA A 243 5.11 -12.34 1.13
C ALA A 243 6.60 -11.99 1.13
N THR A 244 6.98 -10.87 1.76
CA THR A 244 8.37 -10.39 1.84
C THR A 244 8.90 -10.34 3.27
N ALA A 245 8.10 -10.74 4.26
CA ALA A 245 8.50 -10.73 5.65
C ALA A 245 9.55 -11.82 5.92
N ASP A 246 10.56 -11.47 6.74
CA ASP A 246 11.46 -12.47 7.32
C ASP A 246 10.66 -13.36 8.29
N PRO A 247 10.73 -14.70 8.22
CA PRO A 247 10.01 -15.59 9.15
C PRO A 247 10.34 -15.36 10.63
N THR A 248 11.54 -14.83 10.91
CA THR A 248 12.00 -14.50 12.27
C THR A 248 11.53 -13.12 12.75
N LEU A 249 10.86 -12.34 11.90
CA LEU A 249 10.32 -11.02 12.23
C LEU A 249 9.38 -11.11 13.41
N ARG A 250 9.46 -10.12 14.30
CA ARG A 250 8.47 -9.89 15.36
C ARG A 250 8.06 -8.42 15.34
N ALA A 251 6.76 -8.16 15.32
CA ALA A 251 6.19 -6.82 15.41
C ALA A 251 5.07 -6.77 16.45
N TRP A 252 4.81 -5.59 17.00
CA TRP A 252 3.91 -5.43 18.13
C TRP A 252 2.44 -5.65 17.75
N HIS A 253 1.78 -6.55 18.47
CA HIS A 253 0.33 -6.68 18.57
C HIS A 253 -0.04 -7.19 19.98
N TRP A 254 0.03 -6.30 20.98
CA TRP A 254 -0.08 -6.67 22.41
C TRP A 254 0.94 -7.75 22.84
N GLY A 255 2.10 -7.76 22.19
CA GLY A 255 3.15 -8.76 22.29
C GLY A 255 3.90 -8.89 20.96
N PRO A 256 5.04 -9.60 20.92
CA PRO A 256 5.79 -9.84 19.69
C PRO A 256 5.08 -10.86 18.79
N CYS A 257 4.37 -10.39 17.78
CA CYS A 257 3.66 -11.22 16.81
C CYS A 257 4.54 -11.51 15.59
N ASP A 258 4.53 -12.75 15.13
CA ASP A 258 5.19 -13.22 13.91
C ASP A 258 4.32 -12.96 12.66
N PRO A 259 4.86 -13.15 11.44
CA PRO A 259 4.08 -12.99 10.21
C PRO A 259 2.84 -13.88 10.14
N GLY A 260 2.92 -15.14 10.60
CA GLY A 260 1.79 -16.06 10.59
C GLY A 260 0.62 -15.61 11.47
N GLY A 261 0.92 -14.96 12.61
CA GLY A 261 -0.10 -14.34 13.45
C GLY A 261 -0.77 -13.14 12.79
N PHE A 262 -0.02 -12.31 12.06
CA PHE A 262 -0.61 -11.22 11.27
C PHE A 262 -1.45 -11.72 10.10
N ALA A 263 -1.04 -12.81 9.43
CA ALA A 263 -1.85 -13.46 8.41
C ALA A 263 -3.17 -13.98 8.99
N ALA A 264 -3.11 -14.71 10.10
CA ALA A 264 -4.30 -15.24 10.76
C ALA A 264 -5.26 -14.16 11.27
N MET A 265 -4.74 -13.06 11.83
CA MET A 265 -5.57 -11.90 12.20
C MET A 265 -6.21 -11.25 10.96
N GLY A 266 -5.45 -11.06 9.88
CA GLY A 266 -5.98 -10.50 8.64
C GLY A 266 -7.13 -11.33 8.07
N VAL A 267 -7.00 -12.66 8.07
CA VAL A 267 -8.07 -13.57 7.66
C VAL A 267 -9.26 -13.53 8.62
N ALA A 268 -9.01 -13.57 9.93
CA ALA A 268 -10.06 -13.55 10.95
C ALA A 268 -10.90 -12.26 10.83
N GLU A 269 -10.27 -11.08 10.84
CA GLU A 269 -10.97 -9.80 10.70
C GLU A 269 -11.77 -9.74 9.40
N THR A 270 -11.18 -10.18 8.29
CA THR A 270 -11.84 -10.18 6.99
C THR A 270 -13.09 -11.07 6.97
N LEU A 271 -12.99 -12.32 7.39
CA LEU A 271 -14.10 -13.27 7.32
C LEU A 271 -15.19 -13.00 8.37
N LEU A 272 -14.81 -12.68 9.61
CA LEU A 272 -15.76 -12.40 10.68
C LEU A 272 -16.60 -11.16 10.39
N HIS A 273 -15.98 -10.11 9.87
CA HIS A 273 -16.70 -8.90 9.51
C HIS A 273 -17.43 -9.01 8.18
N THR A 274 -17.00 -9.89 7.27
CA THR A 274 -17.83 -10.29 6.12
C THR A 274 -19.09 -11.00 6.59
N TYR A 275 -19.00 -11.89 7.58
CA TYR A 275 -20.16 -12.55 8.18
C TYR A 275 -21.11 -11.54 8.84
N ASP A 276 -20.57 -10.58 9.59
CA ASP A 276 -21.37 -9.51 10.20
C ASP A 276 -22.14 -8.70 9.14
N ILE A 277 -21.47 -8.32 8.04
CA ILE A 277 -22.09 -7.62 6.92
C ILE A 277 -23.13 -8.49 6.21
N ALA A 278 -22.81 -9.76 5.93
CA ALA A 278 -23.72 -10.68 5.28
C ALA A 278 -25.04 -10.83 6.08
N GLN A 279 -24.95 -10.96 7.40
CA GLN A 279 -26.13 -10.97 8.27
C GLN A 279 -26.93 -9.66 8.17
N GLY A 280 -26.26 -8.51 8.23
CA GLY A 280 -26.92 -7.19 8.09
C GLY A 280 -27.64 -7.02 6.75
N LEU A 281 -27.12 -7.62 5.69
CA LEU A 281 -27.70 -7.62 4.34
C LEU A 281 -28.64 -8.82 4.08
N SER A 282 -28.93 -9.63 5.11
CA SER A 282 -29.77 -10.84 4.98
C SER A 282 -29.28 -11.83 3.91
N VAL A 283 -27.95 -11.98 3.80
CA VAL A 283 -27.28 -12.96 2.93
C VAL A 283 -26.92 -14.19 3.76
N ASP A 284 -27.43 -15.35 3.35
CA ASP A 284 -27.05 -16.64 3.94
C ASP A 284 -25.63 -17.01 3.49
N TRP A 285 -24.66 -16.67 4.33
CA TRP A 285 -23.24 -16.95 4.09
C TRP A 285 -22.53 -17.28 5.40
N LEU A 286 -21.62 -18.24 5.32
CA LEU A 286 -20.78 -18.67 6.43
C LEU A 286 -19.30 -18.63 6.03
N PRO A 287 -18.38 -18.28 6.95
CA PRO A 287 -16.94 -18.36 6.71
C PRO A 287 -16.51 -19.75 6.21
N PRO A 288 -15.61 -19.84 5.21
CA PRO A 288 -15.14 -21.13 4.70
C PRO A 288 -14.48 -21.96 5.81
N ALA A 289 -14.86 -23.24 5.90
CA ALA A 289 -14.37 -24.15 6.93
C ALA A 289 -12.82 -24.29 6.95
N PRO A 290 -12.10 -24.37 5.82
CA PRO A 290 -10.64 -24.48 5.85
C PRO A 290 -9.95 -23.25 6.46
N LEU A 291 -10.36 -22.04 6.09
CA LEU A 291 -9.81 -20.80 6.67
C LEU A 291 -10.22 -20.64 8.13
N SER A 292 -11.43 -21.08 8.49
CA SER A 292 -11.90 -21.05 9.88
C SER A 292 -11.05 -21.97 10.77
N ALA A 293 -10.73 -23.16 10.29
CA ALA A 293 -9.85 -24.10 11.00
C ALA A 293 -8.45 -23.53 11.19
N ALA A 294 -7.85 -22.95 10.14
CA ALA A 294 -6.53 -22.34 10.22
C ALA A 294 -6.47 -21.16 11.21
N VAL A 295 -7.52 -20.31 11.22
CA VAL A 295 -7.67 -19.23 12.19
C VAL A 295 -7.78 -19.78 13.62
N LEU A 296 -8.59 -20.82 13.85
CA LEU A 296 -8.73 -21.44 15.16
C LEU A 296 -7.41 -22.01 15.67
N ASP A 297 -6.70 -22.79 14.85
CA ASP A 297 -5.42 -23.39 15.20
C ASP A 297 -4.38 -22.32 15.58
N ARG A 298 -4.37 -21.20 14.86
CA ARG A 298 -3.37 -20.14 15.07
C ARG A 298 -3.73 -19.20 16.22
N LEU A 299 -4.99 -18.82 16.38
CA LEU A 299 -5.44 -17.73 17.25
C LEU A 299 -6.23 -18.17 18.49
N PHE A 300 -6.80 -19.37 18.52
CA PHE A 300 -7.66 -19.86 19.59
C PHE A 300 -7.22 -21.24 20.08
N PRO A 301 -6.05 -21.36 20.75
CA PRO A 301 -5.51 -22.65 21.19
C PRO A 301 -6.41 -23.43 22.15
N ALA A 302 -7.34 -22.75 22.82
CA ALA A 302 -8.33 -23.35 23.72
C ALA A 302 -9.71 -23.57 23.05
N ALA A 303 -9.80 -23.50 21.73
CA ALA A 303 -11.05 -23.76 21.00
C ALA A 303 -11.51 -25.22 21.22
N PRO A 304 -12.81 -25.45 21.47
CA PRO A 304 -13.35 -26.80 21.57
C PRO A 304 -13.33 -27.50 20.20
N PRO A 305 -13.32 -28.84 20.15
CA PRO A 305 -13.49 -29.57 18.90
C PRO A 305 -14.91 -29.37 18.35
N GLY A 306 -15.07 -29.41 17.03
CA GLY A 306 -16.36 -29.28 16.36
C GLY A 306 -16.23 -28.86 14.91
N ASP A 307 -17.35 -28.44 14.32
CA ASP A 307 -17.35 -27.78 13.02
C ASP A 307 -16.55 -26.45 13.12
N PRO A 308 -15.48 -26.26 12.34
CA PRO A 308 -14.57 -25.13 12.52
C PRO A 308 -15.25 -23.79 12.29
N THR A 309 -16.23 -23.71 11.40
CA THR A 309 -16.97 -22.49 11.14
C THR A 309 -17.85 -22.13 12.33
N GLN A 310 -18.63 -23.07 12.86
CA GLN A 310 -19.45 -22.84 14.06
C GLN A 310 -18.60 -22.53 15.29
N VAL A 311 -17.49 -23.24 15.48
CA VAL A 311 -16.57 -23.01 16.60
C VAL A 311 -15.96 -21.61 16.52
N LEU A 312 -15.51 -21.16 15.35
CA LEU A 312 -14.96 -19.81 15.17
C LEU A 312 -16.00 -18.72 15.47
N LEU A 313 -17.22 -18.87 14.97
CA LEU A 313 -18.32 -17.94 15.27
C LEU A 313 -18.66 -17.93 16.77
N TRP A 314 -18.67 -19.08 17.43
CA TRP A 314 -18.88 -19.14 18.88
C TRP A 314 -17.72 -18.51 19.67
N CYS A 315 -16.47 -18.83 19.34
CA CYS A 315 -15.26 -18.29 19.98
C CYS A 315 -15.23 -16.76 19.93
N THR A 316 -15.87 -16.15 18.94
CA THR A 316 -15.92 -14.71 18.71
C THR A 316 -17.29 -14.08 19.02
N GLY A 317 -18.15 -14.79 19.75
CA GLY A 317 -19.44 -14.27 20.24
C GLY A 317 -20.54 -14.07 19.19
N ARG A 318 -20.33 -14.60 17.97
CA ARG A 318 -21.22 -14.48 16.81
C ARG A 318 -22.20 -15.64 16.65
N GLY A 319 -21.94 -16.77 17.31
CA GLY A 319 -22.76 -17.98 17.23
C GLY A 319 -23.02 -18.63 18.59
N GLU A 320 -23.89 -19.63 18.57
CA GLU A 320 -24.11 -20.56 19.67
C GLU A 320 -23.42 -21.88 19.35
N LEU A 321 -23.03 -22.64 20.38
CA LEU A 321 -22.43 -23.95 20.21
C LEU A 321 -23.05 -24.89 21.25
N ASP A 322 -23.59 -26.02 20.78
CA ASP A 322 -24.36 -26.93 21.62
C ASP A 322 -23.61 -27.35 22.88
N GLY A 323 -24.29 -27.24 24.02
CA GLY A 323 -23.73 -27.58 25.32
C GLY A 323 -22.74 -26.56 25.90
N LEU A 324 -22.47 -25.45 25.22
CA LEU A 324 -21.62 -24.37 25.72
C LEU A 324 -22.38 -23.05 25.87
N PRO A 325 -22.10 -22.28 26.95
CA PRO A 325 -22.71 -20.97 27.11
C PRO A 325 -22.25 -20.02 26.00
N ARG A 326 -23.13 -19.10 25.61
CA ARG A 326 -22.80 -18.04 24.65
C ARG A 326 -21.64 -17.19 25.17
N ARG A 327 -20.68 -16.87 24.28
CA ARG A 327 -19.59 -15.95 24.59
C ARG A 327 -20.07 -14.50 24.58
N THR A 328 -19.87 -13.80 25.69
CA THR A 328 -20.14 -12.36 25.84
C THR A 328 -18.87 -11.50 25.80
N SER A 329 -17.71 -12.13 26.00
CA SER A 329 -16.39 -11.54 25.80
C SER A 329 -15.43 -12.59 25.25
N TRP A 330 -14.45 -12.14 24.47
CA TRP A 330 -13.47 -13.00 23.83
C TRP A 330 -12.17 -12.23 23.56
N ARG A 331 -11.09 -12.99 23.34
CA ARG A 331 -9.78 -12.49 22.94
C ARG A 331 -9.06 -13.60 22.16
N TRP A 332 -8.38 -13.25 21.09
CA TRP A 332 -7.43 -14.15 20.41
C TRP A 332 -5.99 -13.97 20.90
N GLU A 333 -5.17 -14.98 20.64
CA GLU A 333 -3.74 -15.03 20.96
C GLU A 333 -2.88 -14.94 19.69
N ALA A 334 -2.63 -13.71 19.24
CA ALA A 334 -1.82 -13.46 18.05
C ALA A 334 -0.31 -13.58 18.32
N ALA A 335 0.18 -12.93 19.38
CA ALA A 335 1.56 -13.01 19.82
C ALA A 335 1.73 -14.23 20.75
N ARG A 336 2.07 -15.38 20.16
CA ARG A 336 2.38 -16.60 20.91
C ARG A 336 3.89 -16.64 21.21
N PRO A 337 4.30 -17.02 22.43
CA PRO A 337 5.69 -17.36 22.67
C PRO A 337 6.05 -18.59 21.82
N ASP A 338 7.27 -18.59 21.27
CA ASP A 338 7.86 -19.76 20.62
C ASP A 338 7.92 -20.95 21.60
#